data_AF-A0AAP3GDA4-F1
#
_entry.id   AF-A0AAP3GDA4-F1
#
_cell.length_a   1.000
_cell.length_b   1.000
_cell.length_c   1.000
_cell.angle_alpha   90.00
_cell.angle_beta   90.00
_cell.angle_gamma   90.00
#
_symmetry.space_group_name_H-M   'P 1'
#
loop_
_entity.id
_entity.type
_entity.pdbx_description
1 polymer ?
#
loop_
_entity_poly.entity_id
_entity_poly.type
_entity_poly.pdbx_seq_one_letter_code
_entity_poly.pdbx_strand_id
1 'polypeptide(L)'
;MQELMRCVQCGFRYVTEKAKQNYLAEGFSGQPQTCLHCLGERTGKVMNVHGNLVFPHEVESSNKQMYIPKTVIEGCRPCMKRRGLL
;
A
#
# COMPACT_ATOMS: atom_id res chain seq x y z
N MET A 1 -15.41 15.55 -9.09
CA MET A 1 -14.38 14.49 -9.06
C MET A 1 -13.13 15.09 -8.42
N GLN A 2 -12.56 14.48 -7.38
CA GLN A 2 -11.27 14.95 -6.85
C GLN A 2 -10.17 14.56 -7.85
N GLU A 3 -9.47 15.54 -8.40
CA GLU A 3 -8.29 15.29 -9.22
C GLU A 3 -7.18 14.75 -8.33
N LEU A 4 -6.85 13.48 -8.53
CA LEU A 4 -5.74 12.86 -7.82
C LEU A 4 -4.44 13.14 -8.58
N MET A 5 -3.46 13.73 -7.89
CA MET A 5 -2.13 13.95 -8.47
C MET A 5 -1.44 12.61 -8.74
N ARG A 6 -0.70 12.51 -9.86
CA ARG A 6 0.14 11.34 -10.14
C ARG A 6 1.40 11.38 -9.28
N CYS A 7 1.84 10.19 -8.85
CA CYS A 7 3.07 10.00 -8.11
C CYS A 7 4.27 10.42 -8.95
N VAL A 8 5.11 11.33 -8.44
CA VAL A 8 6.29 11.80 -9.19
C VAL A 8 7.36 10.72 -9.37
N GLN A 9 7.39 9.72 -8.47
CA GLN A 9 8.40 8.66 -8.50
C GLN A 9 8.07 7.56 -9.51
N CYS A 10 6.79 7.18 -9.63
CA CYS A 10 6.39 6.09 -10.52
C CYS A 10 5.59 6.53 -11.75
N GLY A 11 5.03 7.74 -11.77
CA GLY A 11 4.28 8.30 -12.90
C GLY A 11 2.93 7.64 -13.20
N PHE A 12 2.62 6.46 -12.65
CA PHE A 12 1.41 5.69 -12.96
C PHE A 12 0.39 5.61 -11.82
N ARG A 13 0.84 5.63 -10.56
CA ARG A 13 -0.07 5.60 -9.40
C ARG A 13 -0.47 7.00 -8.98
N TYR A 14 -1.58 7.09 -8.27
CA TYR A 14 -2.07 8.35 -7.71
C TYR A 14 -1.60 8.54 -6.26
N VAL A 15 -1.40 9.81 -5.90
CA VAL A 15 -1.19 10.27 -4.53
C VAL A 15 -2.55 10.41 -3.88
N THR A 16 -2.94 9.40 -3.11
CA THR A 16 -4.18 9.41 -2.34
C THR A 16 -4.03 10.24 -1.08
N GLU A 17 -5.14 10.63 -0.46
CA GLU A 17 -5.10 11.32 0.83
C GLU A 17 -4.38 10.50 1.91
N LYS A 18 -4.54 9.18 1.88
CA LYS A 18 -3.81 8.25 2.75
C LYS A 18 -2.30 8.27 2.48
N ALA A 19 -1.88 8.45 1.23
CA ALA A 19 -0.46 8.64 0.90
C ALA A 19 0.09 9.92 1.52
N LYS A 20 -0.67 11.02 1.49
CA LYS A 20 -0.27 12.29 2.14
C LYS A 20 -0.15 12.15 3.64
N GLN A 21 -1.13 11.52 4.29
CA GLN A 21 -1.09 11.26 5.73
C GLN A 21 0.14 10.45 6.13
N ASN A 22 0.44 9.38 5.39
CA ASN A 22 1.63 8.57 5.64
C ASN A 22 2.93 9.34 5.36
N TYR A 23 2.99 10.12 4.28
CA TYR A 23 4.15 10.97 3.98
C TYR A 23 4.50 11.89 5.16
N LEU A 24 3.49 12.54 5.74
CA LEU A 24 3.64 13.40 6.91
C LEU A 24 3.99 12.62 8.18
N ALA A 25 3.38 11.45 8.39
CA ALA A 25 3.65 10.59 9.55
C ALA A 25 5.09 10.02 9.54
N GLU A 26 5.66 9.78 8.36
CA GLU A 26 7.06 9.38 8.20
C GLU A 26 8.05 10.54 8.42
N GLY A 27 7.56 11.76 8.69
CA GLY A 27 8.40 12.92 8.97
C GLY A 27 9.07 13.53 7.74
N PHE A 28 8.61 13.17 6.52
CA PHE A 28 9.12 13.81 5.32
C PHE A 28 8.66 15.27 5.24
N SER A 29 9.59 16.16 4.93
CA SER A 29 9.30 17.57 4.67
C SER A 29 8.81 17.79 3.23
N GLY A 30 8.11 18.90 3.01
CA GLY A 30 7.64 19.33 1.69
C GLY A 30 6.29 18.75 1.27
N GLN A 31 5.96 18.92 -0.02
CA GLN A 31 4.67 18.49 -0.54
C GLN A 31 4.63 16.97 -0.78
N PRO A 32 3.58 16.28 -0.30
CA PRO A 32 3.41 14.85 -0.51
C PRO A 32 3.06 14.56 -1.96
N GLN A 33 4.06 14.12 -2.73
CA GLN A 33 3.96 13.84 -4.17
C GLN A 33 4.20 12.36 -4.51
N THR A 34 4.40 11.51 -3.50
CA THR A 34 4.64 10.07 -3.65
C THR A 34 3.43 9.24 -3.25
N CYS A 35 3.15 8.18 -4.02
CA CYS A 35 2.13 7.20 -3.66
C CYS A 35 2.60 6.30 -2.51
N LEU A 36 1.65 5.61 -1.88
CA LEU A 36 1.92 4.69 -0.77
C LEU A 36 2.92 3.59 -1.10
N HIS A 37 2.93 3.06 -2.33
CA HIS A 37 3.87 2.01 -2.70
C HIS A 37 5.31 2.53 -2.73
N CYS A 38 5.54 3.66 -3.40
CA CYS A 38 6.87 4.29 -3.44
C CYS A 38 7.33 4.75 -2.06
N LEU A 39 6.39 5.21 -1.21
CA LEU A 39 6.70 5.51 0.18
C LEU A 39 7.14 4.27 0.95
N GLY A 40 6.42 3.14 0.83
CA GLY A 40 6.80 1.88 1.46
C GLY A 40 8.16 1.36 0.99
N GLU A 41 8.44 1.42 -0.32
CA GLU A 41 9.76 1.07 -0.87
C GLU A 41 10.87 1.97 -0.30
N ARG A 42 10.60 3.28 -0.14
CA ARG A 42 11.57 4.24 0.39
C ARG A 42 11.85 4.05 1.90
N THR A 43 10.84 3.67 2.67
CA THR A 43 10.96 3.53 4.14
C THR A 43 11.20 2.10 4.60
N GLY A 44 11.15 1.11 3.69
CA GLY A 44 11.21 -0.30 4.03
C GLY A 44 9.98 -0.81 4.80
N LYS A 45 8.86 -0.05 4.74
CA LYS A 45 7.62 -0.34 5.44
C LYS A 45 6.58 -0.94 4.50
N VAL A 46 5.66 -1.69 5.09
CA VAL A 46 4.52 -2.32 4.41
C VAL A 46 3.21 -1.71 4.89
N MET A 47 2.16 -1.86 4.09
CA MET A 47 0.84 -1.36 4.45
C MET A 47 0.12 -2.37 5.34
N ASN A 48 -0.34 -1.94 6.50
CA ASN A 48 -1.23 -2.74 7.33
C ASN A 48 -2.67 -2.72 6.81
N VAL A 49 -3.56 -3.50 7.44
CA VAL A 49 -4.98 -3.61 7.08
C VAL A 49 -5.76 -2.28 7.18
N HIS A 50 -5.22 -1.29 7.89
CA HIS A 50 -5.80 0.05 8.07
C HIS A 50 -5.23 1.09 7.09
N GLY A 51 -4.34 0.68 6.18
CA GLY A 51 -3.72 1.56 5.19
C GLY A 51 -2.55 2.41 5.73
N ASN A 52 -2.00 2.07 6.90
CA ASN A 52 -0.82 2.75 7.47
C ASN A 52 0.46 2.01 7.09
N LEU A 53 1.53 2.76 6.85
CA LEU A 53 2.88 2.23 6.69
C LEU A 53 3.42 1.86 8.06
N VAL A 54 3.79 0.60 8.21
CA VAL A 54 4.35 0.03 9.43
C VAL A 54 5.52 -0.87 9.06
N PHE A 55 6.42 -1.13 9.99
CA PHE A 55 7.49 -2.10 9.76
C PHE A 55 6.90 -3.50 9.55
N PRO A 56 7.53 -4.35 8.71
CA PRO A 56 7.03 -5.69 8.43
C PRO A 56 6.71 -6.54 9.67
N HIS A 57 7.55 -6.45 10.71
CA HIS A 57 7.35 -7.20 11.96
C HIS A 57 6.13 -6.74 12.78
N GLU A 58 5.65 -5.51 12.57
CA GLU A 58 4.44 -4.98 13.21
C GLU A 58 3.18 -5.58 12.56
N VAL A 59 3.26 -5.96 11.28
CA VAL A 59 2.17 -6.69 10.60
C VAL A 59 2.09 -8.13 11.08
N GLU A 60 3.24 -8.79 11.27
CA GLU A 60 3.30 -10.16 11.77
C GLU A 60 2.74 -10.30 13.19
N SER A 61 2.94 -9.28 14.03
CA SER A 61 2.41 -9.23 15.39
C SER A 61 0.88 -9.10 15.43
N SER A 62 0.27 -8.52 14.39
CA SER A 62 -1.18 -8.46 14.21
C SER A 62 -1.76 -9.72 13.51
N ASN A 63 -0.90 -10.59 12.98
CA ASN A 63 -1.26 -11.82 12.27
C ASN A 63 -1.21 -13.07 13.15
N LYS A 64 -1.44 -12.94 14.46
CA LYS A 64 -1.83 -14.10 15.27
C LYS A 64 -3.18 -14.62 14.74
N GLN A 65 -3.07 -15.63 13.89
CA GLN A 65 -4.13 -16.49 13.31
C GLN A 65 -4.94 -15.93 12.14
N MET A 66 -4.32 -15.84 10.96
CA MET A 66 -4.97 -16.35 9.75
C MET A 66 -4.29 -17.65 9.35
N TYR A 67 -4.72 -18.77 9.96
CA TYR A 67 -4.44 -20.10 9.42
C TYR A 67 -5.19 -20.22 8.10
N ILE A 68 -4.48 -20.08 6.98
CA ILE A 68 -5.01 -20.42 5.66
C ILE A 68 -4.69 -21.90 5.45
N PRO A 69 -5.70 -22.80 5.41
CA PRO A 69 -5.45 -24.21 5.13
C PRO A 69 -4.76 -24.36 3.78
N LYS A 70 -3.70 -25.17 3.72
CA LYS A 70 -2.89 -25.44 2.51
C LYS A 70 -3.67 -26.07 1.35
N THR A 71 -4.95 -26.39 1.52
CA THR A 71 -5.80 -27.06 0.54
C THR A 71 -6.51 -26.10 -0.43
N VAL A 72 -6.27 -24.78 -0.38
CA VAL A 72 -6.96 -23.79 -1.23
C VAL A 72 -6.02 -23.01 -2.15
N ILE A 73 -4.81 -23.52 -2.41
CA ILE A 73 -3.85 -22.88 -3.33
C ILE A 73 -3.66 -23.74 -4.59
N GLU A 74 -4.77 -24.04 -5.26
CA GLU A 74 -4.77 -24.12 -6.71
C GLU A 74 -5.51 -22.88 -7.24
N GLY A 75 -4.74 -21.88 -7.68
CA GLY A 75 -5.25 -20.95 -8.69
C GLY A 75 -5.92 -19.65 -8.24
N CYS A 76 -5.50 -18.98 -7.16
CA CYS A 76 -5.98 -17.61 -6.92
C CYS A 76 -4.91 -16.64 -6.39
N ARG A 77 -4.43 -15.74 -7.27
CA ARG A 77 -3.98 -14.39 -6.89
C ARG A 77 -5.22 -13.47 -6.91
N PRO A 78 -5.82 -13.11 -5.77
CA PRO A 78 -7.09 -12.37 -5.76
C PRO A 78 -6.95 -10.90 -6.21
N CYS A 79 -5.72 -10.37 -6.29
CA CYS A 79 -5.46 -8.96 -6.58
C CYS A 79 -5.34 -8.60 -8.06
N MET A 80 -5.37 -9.58 -9.00
CA MET A 80 -5.13 -9.36 -10.43
C MET A 80 -6.36 -9.53 -11.33
N LYS A 81 -7.52 -9.98 -10.82
CA LYS A 81 -8.66 -10.40 -11.67
C LYS A 81 -9.84 -9.42 -11.83
N ARG A 82 -9.69 -8.12 -11.55
CA ARG A 82 -10.69 -7.10 -11.94
C ARG A 82 -10.07 -5.77 -12.38
N ARG A 83 -9.16 -5.82 -13.35
CA ARG A 83 -8.93 -4.70 -14.26
C ARG A 83 -9.11 -5.19 -15.69
N GLY A 84 -10.22 -4.78 -16.30
CA GLY A 84 -10.41 -4.73 -17.74
C GLY A 84 -10.79 -6.05 -18.42
N LEU A 85 -12.09 -6.31 -18.54
CA LEU A 85 -12.63 -6.78 -19.80
C LEU A 85 -13.69 -5.75 -20.22
N LEU A 86 -13.31 -5.01 -21.26
CA LEU A 86 -14.07 -4.28 -22.27
C LEU A 86 -15.49 -3.80 -21.91
#